data_AF-A0AAU4DVM6-F1
#
_entry.id   AF-A0AAU4DVM6-F1
#
_cell.length_a   1.000
_cell.length_b   1.000
_cell.length_c   1.000
_cell.angle_alpha   90.00
_cell.angle_beta   90.00
_cell.angle_gamma   90.00
#
_symmetry.space_group_name_H-M   'P 1'
#
loop_
_entity.id
_entity.type
_entity.pdbx_description
1 polymer ?
#
loop_
_entity_poly.entity_id
_entity_poly.type
_entity_poly.pdbx_seq_one_letter_code
_entity_poly.pdbx_strand_id
1 'polypeptide(L)'
;MCFEDEAGFTRRPPRGRTWGRRGRTPVVTVSGRRSGRLSVAGMIAMRPGSRTRLCHRLRAHPAGRGKRRSMGERDFIALVDGVHQLVKAPIVLVWDRLNTHVSHAMRDLIAERAWLTVFLLPGYSPDLNPVEWVWVHVKHSLANLAVMALDRLEALVRNRIKRLQYRPDTLDGFIAGTGLALDTPTPP
;
A
#
# COMPACT_ATOMS: atom_id res chain seq x y z
N MET A 1 2.62 14.50 7.63
CA MET A 1 1.69 14.16 6.54
C MET A 1 1.77 12.67 6.29
N CYS A 2 0.65 12.03 5.98
CA CYS A 2 0.58 10.60 5.70
C CYS A 2 -0.19 10.36 4.40
N PHE A 3 0.36 9.58 3.49
CA PHE A 3 -0.31 9.13 2.27
C PHE A 3 -0.70 7.67 2.43
N GLU A 4 -1.92 7.31 2.04
CA GLU A 4 -2.47 5.94 2.15
C GLU A 4 -3.00 5.45 0.80
N ASP A 5 -2.85 4.15 0.54
CA ASP A 5 -3.43 3.45 -0.61
C ASP A 5 -3.55 1.92 -0.37
N GLU A 6 -4.40 1.22 -1.15
CA GLU A 6 -4.59 -0.23 -1.12
C GLU A 6 -4.12 -0.94 -2.40
N ALA A 7 -3.28 -1.97 -2.27
CA ALA A 7 -2.95 -2.90 -3.35
C ALA A 7 -3.49 -4.32 -3.14
N GLY A 8 -3.99 -4.92 -4.23
CA GLY A 8 -4.34 -6.33 -4.29
C GLY A 8 -3.20 -7.20 -4.87
N PHE A 9 -2.92 -8.32 -4.23
CA PHE A 9 -1.99 -9.35 -4.67
C PHE A 9 -2.71 -10.68 -4.86
N THR A 10 -2.35 -11.41 -5.92
CA THR A 10 -2.93 -12.72 -6.23
C THR A 10 -1.82 -13.73 -6.53
N ARG A 11 -2.15 -15.03 -6.54
CA ARG A 11 -1.22 -16.09 -6.96
C ARG A 11 -0.80 -16.01 -8.43
N ARG A 12 -1.38 -15.09 -9.21
CA ARG A 12 -0.91 -14.77 -10.55
C ARG A 12 0.09 -13.62 -10.42
N PRO A 13 1.40 -13.89 -10.56
CA PRO A 13 2.40 -12.84 -10.46
C PRO A 13 2.24 -11.84 -11.61
N PRO A 14 2.64 -10.58 -11.40
CA PRO A 14 2.90 -9.65 -12.50
C PRO A 14 3.87 -10.26 -13.50
N ARG A 15 3.67 -9.96 -14.79
CA ARG A 15 4.61 -10.37 -15.85
C ARG A 15 5.79 -9.41 -15.86
N GLY A 16 7.00 -9.94 -15.76
CA GLY A 16 8.24 -9.17 -15.88
C GLY A 16 9.12 -9.69 -17.00
N ARG A 17 10.07 -8.87 -17.47
CA ARG A 17 11.11 -9.32 -18.40
C ARG A 17 12.07 -10.27 -17.68
N THR A 18 12.51 -11.32 -18.36
CA THR A 18 13.50 -12.28 -17.86
C THR A 18 14.40 -12.75 -18.99
N TRP A 19 15.63 -13.14 -18.65
CA TRP A 19 16.53 -13.78 -19.59
C TRP A 19 16.06 -15.21 -19.89
N GLY A 20 16.22 -15.61 -21.14
CA GLY A 20 15.89 -16.94 -21.65
C GLY A 20 16.91 -17.35 -22.71
N ARG A 21 16.95 -18.65 -23.01
CA ARG A 21 17.77 -19.13 -24.13
C ARG A 21 17.28 -18.49 -25.44
N ARG A 22 18.22 -18.06 -26.29
CA ARG A 22 17.89 -17.50 -27.62
C ARG A 22 16.97 -18.46 -28.38
N GLY A 23 15.86 -17.95 -28.92
CA GLY A 23 14.85 -18.73 -29.63
C GLY A 23 13.91 -19.57 -28.75
N ARG A 24 14.01 -19.50 -27.42
CA ARG A 24 13.12 -20.21 -26.49
C ARG A 24 12.46 -19.22 -25.53
N THR A 25 11.17 -18.94 -25.74
CA THR A 25 10.37 -18.10 -24.85
C THR A 25 10.19 -18.77 -23.50
N PRO A 26 10.60 -18.15 -22.38
CA PRO A 26 10.36 -18.68 -21.04
C PRO A 26 8.85 -18.75 -20.73
N VAL A 27 8.40 -19.90 -20.22
CA VAL A 27 6.99 -20.12 -19.84
C VAL A 27 6.91 -20.27 -18.32
N VAL A 28 6.04 -19.48 -17.69
CA VAL A 28 5.74 -19.58 -16.25
C VAL A 28 4.32 -20.07 -16.08
N THR A 29 4.17 -21.29 -15.56
CA THR A 29 2.87 -21.90 -15.28
C THR A 29 2.30 -21.35 -13.98
N VAL A 30 1.04 -20.90 -14.01
CA VAL A 30 0.34 -20.32 -12.85
C VAL A 30 -1.01 -21.00 -12.65
N SER A 31 -1.53 -20.99 -11.41
CA SER A 31 -2.85 -21.54 -11.14
C SER A 31 -3.95 -20.67 -11.79
N GLY A 32 -4.77 -21.28 -12.65
CA GLY A 32 -5.93 -20.64 -13.26
C GLY A 32 -7.13 -20.48 -12.30
N ARG A 33 -7.17 -21.22 -11.18
CA ARG A 33 -8.32 -21.27 -10.27
C ARG A 33 -8.46 -19.98 -9.45
N ARG A 34 -9.71 -19.62 -9.10
CA ARG A 34 -9.99 -18.55 -8.12
C ARG A 34 -9.33 -18.92 -6.79
N SER A 35 -8.26 -18.19 -6.49
CA SER A 35 -7.19 -18.60 -5.57
C SER A 35 -7.28 -18.05 -4.16
N GLY A 36 -8.25 -17.19 -3.91
CA GLY A 36 -8.11 -16.16 -2.89
C GLY A 36 -7.22 -15.01 -3.37
N ARG A 37 -7.15 -13.95 -2.57
CA ARG A 37 -6.30 -12.76 -2.79
C ARG A 37 -5.83 -12.22 -1.46
N LEU A 38 -4.79 -11.42 -1.51
CA LEU A 38 -4.30 -10.64 -0.39
C LEU A 38 -4.54 -9.16 -0.71
N SER A 39 -5.20 -8.45 0.18
CA SER A 39 -5.29 -7.00 0.13
C SER A 39 -4.30 -6.40 1.13
N VAL A 40 -3.66 -5.31 0.76
CA VAL A 40 -2.69 -4.60 1.60
C VAL A 40 -2.97 -3.12 1.54
N ALA A 41 -3.30 -2.52 2.68
CA ALA A 41 -3.30 -1.08 2.88
C ALA A 41 -1.90 -0.67 3.33
N GLY A 42 -1.34 0.35 2.71
CA GLY A 42 -0.02 0.89 2.98
C GLY A 42 -0.10 2.37 3.25
N MET A 43 0.75 2.85 4.15
CA MET A 43 0.82 4.27 4.49
C MET A 43 2.26 4.74 4.62
N ILE A 44 2.62 5.78 3.87
CA ILE A 44 3.87 6.51 4.08
C ILE A 44 3.58 7.68 5.01
N ALA A 45 4.23 7.69 6.17
CA ALA A 45 4.20 8.78 7.13
C ALA A 45 5.52 9.55 7.08
N MET A 46 5.42 10.86 6.87
CA MET A 46 6.57 11.74 6.75
C MET A 46 6.41 13.02 7.58
N ARG A 47 7.55 13.49 8.09
CA ARG A 47 7.67 14.73 8.86
C ARG A 47 9.07 15.30 8.59
N PRO A 48 9.19 16.59 8.22
CA PRO A 48 10.50 17.21 8.04
C PRO A 48 11.42 17.00 9.25
N GLY A 49 12.70 16.73 8.99
CA GLY A 49 13.69 16.42 10.04
C GLY A 49 13.48 15.08 10.75
N SER A 50 12.53 14.25 10.32
CA SER A 50 12.28 12.92 10.88
C SER A 50 12.37 11.86 9.79
N ARG A 51 12.80 10.65 10.16
CA ARG A 51 12.82 9.51 9.24
C ARG A 51 11.43 9.19 8.69
N THR A 52 11.32 9.05 7.37
CA THR A 52 10.12 8.55 6.68
C THR A 52 9.81 7.11 7.08
N ARG A 53 8.54 6.83 7.36
CA ARG A 53 8.06 5.53 7.85
C ARG A 53 7.03 4.95 6.90
N LEU A 54 7.19 3.67 6.57
CA LEU A 54 6.17 2.88 5.87
C LEU A 54 5.45 1.99 6.89
N CYS A 55 4.14 2.11 6.97
CA CYS A 55 3.26 1.26 7.78
C CYS A 55 2.31 0.50 6.87
N HIS A 56 1.83 -0.67 7.29
CA HIS A 56 0.94 -1.47 6.45
C HIS A 56 0.06 -2.40 7.26
N ARG A 57 -1.09 -2.78 6.68
CA ARG A 57 -1.99 -3.80 7.19
C ARG A 57 -2.35 -4.75 6.05
N LEU A 58 -2.30 -6.06 6.29
CA LEU A 58 -2.67 -7.07 5.30
C LEU A 58 -3.96 -7.78 5.70
N ARG A 59 -4.76 -8.13 4.69
CA ARG A 59 -5.95 -8.96 4.83
C ARG A 59 -5.94 -10.07 3.79
N ALA A 60 -5.85 -11.32 4.25
CA ALA A 60 -6.02 -12.48 3.39
C ALA A 60 -7.52 -12.74 3.16
N HIS A 61 -7.89 -12.95 1.91
CA HIS A 61 -9.24 -13.31 1.48
C HIS A 61 -9.19 -14.70 0.83
N PRO A 62 -9.53 -15.78 1.57
CA PRO A 62 -9.57 -17.12 1.02
C PRO A 62 -10.52 -17.23 -0.17
N ALA A 63 -10.31 -18.26 -1.01
CA ALA A 63 -11.23 -18.55 -2.10
C ALA A 63 -12.64 -18.85 -1.55
N GLY A 64 -13.66 -18.33 -2.23
CA GLY A 64 -15.07 -18.55 -1.88
C GLY A 64 -15.99 -17.64 -2.70
N ARG A 65 -17.19 -18.12 -3.01
CA ARG A 65 -18.27 -17.32 -3.63
C ARG A 65 -18.91 -16.47 -2.53
N GLY A 66 -19.29 -15.22 -2.83
CA GLY A 66 -20.00 -14.32 -1.90
C GLY A 66 -19.18 -13.70 -0.77
N LYS A 67 -17.90 -14.07 -0.59
CA LYS A 67 -17.04 -13.45 0.43
C LYS A 67 -16.52 -12.08 -0.03
N ARG A 68 -16.52 -11.08 0.87
CA ARG A 68 -15.86 -9.78 0.64
C ARG A 68 -14.37 -9.97 0.36
N ARG A 69 -13.88 -9.27 -0.67
CA ARG A 69 -12.55 -9.42 -1.27
C ARG A 69 -11.76 -8.10 -1.26
N SER A 70 -12.07 -7.23 -0.31
CA SER A 70 -11.48 -5.91 -0.12
C SER A 70 -11.32 -5.64 1.37
N MET A 71 -10.47 -4.68 1.71
CA MET A 71 -10.37 -4.15 3.07
C MET A 71 -11.63 -3.34 3.40
N GLY A 72 -11.94 -3.28 4.70
CA GLY A 72 -13.05 -2.48 5.23
C GLY A 72 -12.61 -1.28 6.02
N GLU A 73 -13.60 -0.46 6.38
CA GLU A 73 -13.45 0.77 7.14
C GLU A 73 -12.61 0.54 8.40
N ARG A 74 -12.89 -0.55 9.12
CA ARG A 74 -12.14 -0.97 10.32
C ARG A 74 -10.69 -1.33 10.05
N ASP A 75 -10.37 -1.87 8.87
CA ASP A 75 -8.99 -2.20 8.53
C ASP A 75 -8.17 -0.92 8.29
N PHE A 76 -8.73 0.04 7.55
CA PHE A 76 -8.10 1.34 7.29
C PHE A 76 -7.94 2.16 8.57
N ILE A 77 -8.99 2.29 9.37
CA ILE A 77 -8.93 3.05 10.62
C ILE A 77 -7.96 2.43 11.62
N ALA A 78 -7.90 1.10 11.72
CA ALA A 78 -6.91 0.45 12.58
C ALA A 78 -5.46 0.67 12.08
N LEU A 79 -5.25 0.87 10.77
CA LEU A 79 -3.95 1.28 10.25
C LEU A 79 -3.65 2.74 10.63
N VAL A 80 -4.62 3.66 10.48
CA VAL A 80 -4.48 5.08 10.87
C VAL A 80 -4.19 5.24 12.36
N ASP A 81 -4.94 4.55 13.22
CA ASP A 81 -4.72 4.54 14.67
C ASP A 81 -3.34 3.99 15.02
N GLY A 82 -2.93 2.88 14.37
CA GLY A 82 -1.61 2.30 14.58
C GLY A 82 -0.47 3.25 14.19
N VAL A 83 -0.63 4.01 13.11
CA VAL A 83 0.35 5.04 12.72
C VAL A 83 0.35 6.19 13.72
N HIS A 84 -0.81 6.64 14.19
CA HIS A 84 -0.89 7.69 15.21
C HIS A 84 -0.15 7.29 16.50
N GLN A 85 -0.33 6.05 16.97
CA GLN A 85 0.41 5.54 18.13
C GLN A 85 1.92 5.45 17.89
N LEU A 86 2.34 5.16 16.66
CA LEU A 86 3.76 5.10 16.30
C LEU A 86 4.41 6.48 16.23
N VAL A 87 3.73 7.47 15.63
CA VAL A 87 4.29 8.82 15.40
C VAL A 87 4.03 9.77 16.56
N LYS A 88 3.03 9.48 17.41
CA LYS A 88 2.61 10.27 18.58
C LYS A 88 2.37 11.75 18.25
N ALA A 89 1.76 12.01 17.10
CA ALA A 89 1.49 13.35 16.59
C ALA A 89 0.18 13.37 15.79
N PRO A 90 -0.47 14.54 15.65
CA PRO A 90 -1.60 14.72 14.74
C PRO A 90 -1.26 14.30 13.31
N ILE A 91 -2.25 13.73 12.61
CA ILE A 91 -2.08 13.19 11.26
C ILE A 91 -2.89 14.02 10.27
N VAL A 92 -2.21 14.53 9.26
CA VAL A 92 -2.83 14.93 8.00
C VAL A 92 -2.76 13.73 7.05
N LEU A 93 -3.88 13.07 6.83
CA LEU A 93 -4.04 11.90 5.97
C LEU A 93 -4.48 12.32 4.57
N VAL A 94 -3.81 11.80 3.55
CA VAL A 94 -4.11 12.00 2.13
C VAL A 94 -4.34 10.63 1.50
N TRP A 95 -5.49 10.43 0.88
CA TRP A 95 -5.85 9.17 0.23
C TRP A 95 -6.81 9.41 -0.94
N ASP A 96 -7.07 8.36 -1.73
CA ASP A 96 -7.95 8.43 -2.89
C ASP A 96 -9.44 8.49 -2.49
N ARG A 97 -10.32 8.46 -3.50
CA ARG A 97 -11.77 8.52 -3.32
C ARG A 97 -12.44 7.14 -3.35
N LEU A 98 -11.74 6.08 -2.93
CA LEU A 98 -12.34 4.75 -2.82
C LEU A 98 -13.65 4.83 -2.03
N ASN A 99 -14.69 4.09 -2.47
CA ASN A 99 -16.02 4.16 -1.84
C ASN A 99 -15.98 3.93 -0.32
N THR A 100 -15.06 3.09 0.16
CA THR A 100 -14.84 2.85 1.59
C THR A 100 -14.22 4.06 2.31
N HIS A 101 -13.38 4.87 1.66
CA HIS A 101 -12.79 6.09 2.22
C HIS A 101 -13.82 7.22 2.37
N VAL A 102 -14.82 7.26 1.49
CA VAL A 102 -15.83 8.33 1.47
C VAL A 102 -17.19 7.91 2.05
N SER A 103 -17.30 6.68 2.57
CA SER A 103 -18.54 6.14 3.13
C SER A 103 -18.96 6.89 4.40
N HIS A 104 -20.26 6.86 4.72
CA HIS A 104 -20.77 7.50 5.94
C HIS A 104 -20.11 6.92 7.19
N ALA A 105 -20.03 5.58 7.26
CA ALA A 105 -19.37 4.89 8.37
C ALA A 105 -17.90 5.30 8.54
N MET A 106 -17.18 5.55 7.44
CA MET A 106 -15.81 6.05 7.51
C MET A 106 -15.75 7.48 8.04
N ARG A 107 -16.68 8.36 7.64
CA ARG A 107 -16.75 9.73 8.16
C ARG A 107 -17.01 9.75 9.66
N ASP A 108 -17.89 8.89 10.16
CA ASP A 108 -18.17 8.79 11.59
C ASP A 108 -16.93 8.34 12.36
N LEU A 109 -16.20 7.33 11.84
CA LEU A 109 -14.92 6.91 12.42
C LEU A 109 -13.87 8.03 12.40
N ILE A 110 -13.79 8.83 11.34
CA ILE A 110 -12.88 9.97 11.29
C ILE A 110 -13.26 11.04 12.33
N ALA A 111 -14.57 11.32 12.50
CA ALA A 111 -15.06 12.35 13.41
C ALA A 111 -14.73 12.07 14.89
N GLU A 112 -14.59 10.80 15.28
CA GLU A 112 -14.15 10.40 16.63
C GLU A 112 -12.67 10.75 16.93
N ARG A 113 -11.89 11.16 15.92
CA ARG A 113 -10.43 11.34 16.00
C ARG A 113 -10.07 12.80 15.80
N ALA A 114 -10.12 13.58 16.88
CA ALA A 114 -9.78 15.01 16.86
C ALA A 114 -8.36 15.33 16.37
N TRP A 115 -7.45 14.36 16.38
CA TRP A 115 -6.06 14.46 15.91
C TRP A 115 -5.90 14.16 14.41
N LEU A 116 -6.98 13.77 13.71
CA LEU A 116 -6.95 13.33 12.32
C LEU A 116 -7.61 14.39 11.42
N THR A 117 -6.86 14.86 10.44
CA THR A 117 -7.36 15.70 9.34
C THR A 117 -7.22 14.91 8.04
N VAL A 118 -8.28 14.85 7.23
CA VAL A 118 -8.30 14.03 6.02
C VAL A 118 -8.50 14.88 4.78
N PHE A 119 -7.65 14.67 3.78
CA PHE A 119 -7.75 15.23 2.44
C PHE A 119 -7.92 14.11 1.41
N LEU A 120 -8.78 14.36 0.42
CA LEU A 120 -8.99 13.46 -0.70
C LEU A 120 -8.17 13.95 -1.89
N LEU A 121 -7.45 13.03 -2.53
CA LEU A 121 -6.85 13.32 -3.83
C LEU A 121 -7.95 13.58 -4.87
N PRO A 122 -7.65 14.38 -5.92
CA PRO A 122 -8.50 14.46 -7.09
C PRO A 122 -8.72 13.06 -7.68
N GLY A 123 -9.86 12.87 -8.35
CA GLY A 123 -10.14 11.60 -9.02
C GLY A 123 -9.04 11.25 -10.03
N TYR A 124 -8.71 9.96 -10.15
CA TYR A 124 -7.75 9.44 -11.13
C TYR A 124 -6.36 10.11 -11.08
N SER A 125 -5.87 10.47 -9.89
CA SER A 125 -4.54 11.07 -9.71
C SER A 125 -3.56 10.15 -8.96
N PRO A 126 -3.29 8.91 -9.46
CA PRO A 126 -2.39 7.98 -8.79
C PRO A 126 -0.95 8.51 -8.71
N ASP A 127 -0.53 9.33 -9.68
CA ASP A 127 0.82 9.90 -9.74
C ASP A 127 1.15 10.83 -8.57
N LEU A 128 0.13 11.34 -7.87
CA LEU A 128 0.28 12.18 -6.68
C LEU A 128 0.41 11.37 -5.38
N ASN A 129 0.22 10.05 -5.42
CA ASN A 129 0.31 9.21 -4.25
C ASN A 129 1.64 8.44 -4.21
N PRO A 130 2.57 8.76 -3.29
CA PRO A 130 3.85 8.07 -3.23
C PRO A 130 3.73 6.58 -2.84
N VAL A 131 2.59 6.16 -2.28
CA VAL A 131 2.33 4.75 -1.95
C VAL A 131 2.17 3.90 -3.22
N GLU A 132 1.78 4.48 -4.35
CA GLU A 132 1.72 3.74 -5.63
C GLU A 132 3.11 3.22 -6.04
N TRP A 133 4.16 4.01 -5.82
CA TRP A 133 5.54 3.58 -6.07
C TRP A 133 5.98 2.43 -5.14
N VAL A 134 5.47 2.38 -3.90
CA VAL A 134 5.65 1.24 -3.00
C VAL A 134 5.08 -0.02 -3.64
N TRP A 135 3.88 0.06 -4.22
CA TRP A 135 3.25 -1.07 -4.88
C TRP A 135 3.94 -1.49 -6.15
N VAL A 136 4.38 -0.54 -6.99
CA VAL A 136 5.21 -0.83 -8.17
C VAL A 136 6.47 -1.59 -7.74
N HIS A 137 7.18 -1.10 -6.72
CA HIS A 137 8.39 -1.73 -6.20
C HIS A 137 8.14 -3.16 -5.69
N VAL A 138 7.11 -3.35 -4.86
CA VAL A 138 6.78 -4.66 -4.29
C VAL A 138 6.32 -5.63 -5.39
N LYS A 139 5.44 -5.20 -6.31
CA LYS A 139 4.95 -6.03 -7.43
C LYS A 139 6.10 -6.42 -8.36
N HIS A 140 7.01 -5.51 -8.68
CA HIS A 140 8.18 -5.81 -9.50
C HIS A 140 9.08 -6.87 -8.83
N SER A 141 9.27 -6.79 -7.51
CA SER A 141 10.05 -7.79 -6.75
C SER A 141 9.42 -9.19 -6.68
N LEU A 142 8.17 -9.33 -7.15
CA LEU A 142 7.39 -10.57 -7.22
C LEU A 142 7.13 -11.00 -8.67
N ALA A 143 7.65 -10.28 -9.66
CA ALA A 143 7.44 -10.59 -11.06
C ALA A 143 7.90 -12.01 -11.40
N ASN A 144 7.12 -12.71 -12.21
CA ASN A 144 7.36 -14.10 -12.65
C ASN A 144 7.43 -15.15 -11.52
N LEU A 145 7.17 -14.78 -10.27
CA LEU A 145 7.24 -15.69 -9.13
C LEU A 145 5.89 -16.40 -8.93
N ALA A 146 5.78 -17.63 -9.43
CA ALA A 146 4.57 -18.44 -9.31
C ALA A 146 4.40 -19.00 -7.89
N VAL A 147 3.51 -18.41 -7.10
CA VAL A 147 3.21 -18.89 -5.73
C VAL A 147 2.01 -19.84 -5.76
N MET A 148 2.17 -21.02 -5.16
CA MET A 148 1.12 -22.04 -5.14
C MET A 148 0.10 -21.87 -4.00
N ALA A 149 0.46 -21.20 -2.89
CA ALA A 149 -0.39 -21.07 -1.71
C ALA A 149 -0.50 -19.62 -1.21
N LEU A 150 -1.67 -19.25 -0.64
CA LEU A 150 -2.00 -17.86 -0.28
C LEU A 150 -1.20 -17.37 0.94
N ASP A 151 -0.99 -18.24 1.91
CA ASP A 151 -0.12 -18.03 3.08
C ASP A 151 1.33 -17.73 2.67
N ARG A 152 1.87 -18.46 1.69
CA ARG A 152 3.20 -18.20 1.13
C ARG A 152 3.25 -16.85 0.43
N LEU A 153 2.20 -16.48 -0.29
CA LEU A 153 2.10 -15.15 -0.93
C LEU A 153 2.08 -14.05 0.14
N GLU A 154 1.31 -14.22 1.20
CA GLU A 154 1.27 -13.29 2.33
C GLU A 154 2.65 -13.13 2.97
N ALA A 155 3.34 -14.22 3.29
CA ALA A 155 4.68 -14.18 3.87
C ALA A 155 5.68 -13.45 2.95
N LEU A 156 5.62 -13.71 1.64
CA LEU A 156 6.48 -13.03 0.67
C LEU A 156 6.20 -11.52 0.62
N VAL A 157 4.94 -11.11 0.47
CA VAL A 157 4.54 -9.70 0.41
C VAL A 157 4.94 -8.99 1.70
N ARG A 158 4.64 -9.57 2.86
CA ARG A 158 5.02 -9.04 4.18
C ARG A 158 6.53 -8.85 4.28
N ASN A 159 7.32 -9.83 3.84
CA ASN A 159 8.78 -9.73 3.86
C ASN A 159 9.31 -8.65 2.90
N ARG A 160 8.71 -8.49 1.71
CA ARG A 160 9.08 -7.43 0.76
C ARG A 160 8.82 -6.04 1.34
N ILE A 161 7.63 -5.83 1.91
CA ILE A 161 7.27 -4.58 2.57
C ILE A 161 8.18 -4.32 3.76
N LYS A 162 8.39 -5.33 4.63
CA LYS A 162 9.27 -5.20 5.80
C LYS A 162 10.67 -4.73 5.42
N ARG A 163 11.28 -5.29 4.36
CA ARG A 163 12.59 -4.82 3.88
C ARG A 163 12.56 -3.35 3.45
N LEU A 164 11.49 -2.91 2.79
CA LEU A 164 11.32 -1.53 2.37
C LEU A 164 11.13 -0.57 3.55
N GLN A 165 10.50 -1.01 4.66
CA GLN A 165 10.40 -0.21 5.90
C GLN A 165 11.78 0.18 6.47
N TYR A 166 12.83 -0.61 6.19
CA TYR A 166 14.20 -0.33 6.61
C TYR A 166 15.01 0.51 5.60
N ARG A 167 14.39 1.03 4.53
CA ARG A 167 15.05 1.81 3.48
C ARG A 167 14.42 3.20 3.32
N PRO A 168 14.63 4.11 4.29
CA PRO A 168 14.03 5.45 4.25
C PRO A 168 14.38 6.22 2.97
N ASP A 169 15.62 6.18 2.50
CA ASP A 169 16.03 6.89 1.27
C ASP A 169 15.23 6.45 0.03
N THR A 170 14.82 5.18 -0.02
CA THR A 170 13.96 4.68 -1.11
C THR A 170 12.54 5.22 -0.99
N LEU A 171 12.01 5.35 0.22
CA LEU A 171 10.71 5.97 0.48
C LEU A 171 10.73 7.47 0.16
N ASP A 172 11.82 8.15 0.51
CA ASP A 172 12.03 9.57 0.19
C ASP A 172 12.10 9.78 -1.32
N GLY A 173 12.76 8.87 -2.05
CA GLY A 173 12.73 8.85 -3.52
C GLY A 173 11.33 8.67 -4.12
N PHE A 174 10.46 7.88 -3.50
CA PHE A 174 9.06 7.74 -3.95
C PHE A 174 8.27 9.02 -3.75
N ILE A 175 8.50 9.72 -2.64
CA ILE A 175 7.88 11.02 -2.37
C ILE A 175 8.38 12.05 -3.39
N ALA A 176 9.70 12.15 -3.58
CA ALA A 176 10.29 13.07 -4.56
C ALA A 176 9.75 12.83 -5.99
N GLY A 177 9.53 11.57 -6.36
CA GLY A 177 8.97 11.18 -7.65
C GLY A 177 7.54 11.68 -7.93
N THR A 178 6.78 12.07 -6.89
CA THR A 178 5.45 12.68 -7.08
C THR A 178 5.50 14.16 -7.46
N GLY A 179 6.68 14.80 -7.36
CA GLY A 179 6.82 16.24 -7.57
C GLY A 179 6.19 17.10 -6.47
N LEU A 180 5.71 16.50 -5.38
CA LEU A 180 5.19 17.22 -4.23
C LEU A 180 6.34 17.96 -3.51
N ALA A 181 6.46 19.25 -3.77
CA ALA A 181 7.29 20.14 -2.97
C ALA A 181 6.62 20.34 -1.62
N LEU A 182 7.15 19.70 -0.58
CA LEU A 182 6.75 19.99 0.79
C LEU A 182 7.69 21.07 1.31
N ASP A 183 7.23 22.31 1.29
CA ASP A 183 7.96 23.42 1.87
C ASP A 183 8.28 23.09 3.32
N THR A 184 9.56 23.12 3.65
CA THR A 184 9.97 23.04 5.04
C THR A 184 9.67 24.41 5.63
N PRO A 185 8.76 24.54 6.61
CA PRO A 185 8.51 25.84 7.19
C PRO A 185 9.84 26.39 7.74
N THR A 186 10.20 27.59 7.30
CA THR A 186 11.37 28.30 7.82
C THR A 186 11.19 28.42 9.33
N PRO A 187 12.14 27.95 10.15
CA PRO A 187 12.06 28.17 11.58
C PRO A 187 12.00 29.69 11.86
N PRO A 188 11.22 30.14 12.85
CA PRO A 188 11.14 31.55 13.24
C PRO A 188 12.48 32.08 13.77
#